data_AF-A0A0R3M9M6-F1
#
_entry.id   AF-A0A0R3M9M6-F1
#
_cell.length_a   1.000
_cell.length_b   1.000
_cell.length_c   1.000
_cell.angle_alpha   90.00
_cell.angle_beta   90.00
_cell.angle_gamma   90.00
#
_symmetry.space_group_name_H-M   'P 1'
#
loop_
_entity.id
_entity.type
_entity.pdbx_description
1 polymer ?
#
loop_
_entity_poly.entity_id
_entity_poly.type
_entity_poly.pdbx_seq_one_letter_code
_entity_poly.pdbx_strand_id
1 'polypeptide(L)'
;MRADDDPLTYAYLKALGRHIGVELSVNTSFNVAGPIAQTPQQAIDTLRRSKGLDVVIMVAGDGTVHAAWHGGERDSGRFTGWYADWKSKRGQDRMLK
;
A
#
# COMPACT_ATOMS: atom_id res chain seq x y z
N MET A 1 -13.26 3.02 -11.24
CA MET A 1 -13.79 1.97 -10.34
C MET A 1 -15.07 2.50 -9.72
N ARG A 2 -16.17 1.72 -9.68
CA ARG A 2 -17.39 2.12 -8.96
C ARG A 2 -17.33 1.60 -7.53
N ALA A 3 -18.05 2.27 -6.63
CA ALA A 3 -18.10 1.90 -5.22
C ALA A 3 -18.66 0.48 -5.01
N ASP A 4 -19.68 0.10 -5.79
CA ASP A 4 -20.35 -1.20 -5.65
C ASP A 4 -19.56 -2.37 -6.28
N ASP A 5 -18.63 -2.08 -7.20
CA ASP A 5 -17.82 -3.10 -7.88
C ASP A 5 -16.59 -3.49 -7.05
N ASP A 6 -15.90 -2.50 -6.47
CA ASP A 6 -14.74 -2.69 -5.59
C ASP A 6 -14.67 -1.53 -4.58
N PRO A 7 -15.27 -1.72 -3.40
CA PRO A 7 -15.32 -0.70 -2.36
C PRO A 7 -13.93 -0.26 -1.87
N LEU A 8 -12.95 -1.19 -1.83
CA LEU A 8 -11.61 -0.91 -1.33
C LEU A 8 -10.84 -0.02 -2.30
N THR A 9 -10.80 -0.40 -3.58
CA THR A 9 -10.13 0.39 -4.62
C THR A 9 -10.81 1.74 -4.80
N TYR A 10 -12.16 1.80 -4.73
CA TYR A 10 -12.88 3.05 -4.73
C TYR A 10 -12.45 3.95 -3.57
N ALA A 11 -12.46 3.45 -2.33
CA ALA A 11 -12.05 4.22 -1.15
C ALA A 11 -10.59 4.69 -1.23
N TYR A 12 -9.69 3.84 -1.73
CA TYR A 12 -8.29 4.18 -2.00
C TYR A 12 -8.15 5.33 -2.99
N LEU A 13 -8.83 5.29 -4.14
CA LEU A 13 -8.77 6.35 -5.15
C LEU A 13 -9.37 7.66 -4.64
N LYS A 14 -10.50 7.62 -3.90
CA LYS A 14 -11.06 8.82 -3.25
C LYS A 14 -10.08 9.43 -2.23
N ALA A 15 -9.39 8.59 -1.46
CA ALA A 15 -8.38 9.04 -0.51
C ALA A 15 -7.19 9.68 -1.20
N LEU A 16 -6.73 9.09 -2.30
CA LEU A 16 -5.67 9.64 -3.14
C LEU A 16 -6.09 11.00 -3.71
N GLY A 17 -7.30 11.13 -4.26
CA GLY A 17 -7.83 12.39 -4.78
C GLY A 17 -7.86 13.52 -3.75
N ARG A 18 -8.23 13.23 -2.50
CA ARG A 18 -8.15 14.22 -1.41
C ARG A 18 -6.72 14.66 -1.09
N HIS A 19 -5.74 13.80 -1.33
CA HIS A 19 -4.34 14.08 -1.00
C HIS A 19 -3.58 14.79 -2.13
N ILE A 20 -3.79 14.36 -3.38
CA ILE A 20 -3.01 14.83 -4.54
C ILE A 20 -3.84 15.54 -5.62
N GLY A 21 -5.15 15.72 -5.40
CA GLY A 21 -6.06 16.43 -6.32
C GLY A 21 -6.61 15.58 -7.47
N VAL A 22 -6.22 14.31 -7.58
CA VAL A 22 -6.65 13.40 -8.65
C VAL A 22 -6.90 11.97 -8.15
N GLU A 23 -7.99 11.36 -8.60
CA GLU A 23 -8.40 9.99 -8.24
C GLU A 23 -7.83 8.94 -9.22
N LEU A 24 -6.52 8.98 -9.44
CA LEU A 24 -5.84 8.15 -10.44
C LEU A 24 -4.64 7.42 -9.85
N SER A 25 -4.56 6.12 -10.10
CA SER A 25 -3.39 5.29 -9.80
C SER A 25 -3.11 4.37 -10.98
N VAL A 26 -1.84 4.10 -11.26
CA VAL A 26 -1.43 3.16 -12.31
C VAL A 26 -1.42 1.75 -11.72
N ASN A 27 -2.21 0.86 -12.32
CA ASN A 27 -2.23 -0.55 -11.96
C ASN A 27 -1.53 -1.37 -13.06
N THR A 28 -0.59 -2.21 -12.64
CA THR A 28 0.05 -3.20 -13.50
C THR A 28 -0.05 -4.57 -12.83
N SER A 29 0.13 -5.63 -13.60
CA SER A 29 0.29 -6.98 -13.06
C SER A 29 1.36 -6.99 -11.97
N PHE A 30 1.03 -7.58 -10.81
CA PHE A 30 1.97 -7.67 -9.71
C PHE A 30 2.79 -8.97 -9.80
N ASN A 31 3.94 -8.86 -10.48
CA ASN A 31 4.90 -9.95 -10.66
C ASN A 31 6.31 -9.41 -10.91
N VAL A 32 7.31 -10.22 -10.60
CA VAL A 32 8.73 -10.00 -10.97
C VAL A 32 9.30 -11.37 -11.27
N ALA A 33 9.72 -11.58 -12.52
CA ALA A 33 10.29 -12.85 -13.00
C ALA A 33 9.46 -14.10 -12.57
N GLY A 34 8.14 -14.09 -12.85
CA GLY A 34 7.21 -15.14 -12.45
C GLY A 34 5.75 -14.82 -12.78
N PRO A 35 4.80 -15.69 -12.41
CA PRO A 35 3.37 -15.45 -12.59
C PRO A 35 2.89 -14.28 -11.71
N ILE A 36 1.70 -13.75 -12.04
CA ILE A 36 1.01 -12.76 -11.20
C ILE A 36 0.74 -13.38 -9.84
N ALA A 37 1.11 -12.68 -8.77
CA ALA A 37 0.86 -13.14 -7.42
C ALA A 37 -0.66 -13.36 -7.18
N GLN A 38 -1.02 -14.54 -6.71
CA GLN A 38 -2.38 -14.96 -6.35
C GLN A 38 -2.52 -15.24 -4.84
N THR A 39 -1.41 -15.31 -4.09
CA THR A 39 -1.40 -15.57 -2.66
C THR A 39 -0.56 -14.55 -1.89
N PRO A 40 -0.80 -14.35 -0.58
CA PRO A 40 0.02 -13.47 0.26
C PRO A 40 1.51 -13.84 0.21
N GLN A 41 1.83 -15.13 0.24
CA GLN A 41 3.22 -15.59 0.15
C GLN A 41 3.86 -15.23 -1.20
N GLN A 42 3.13 -15.41 -2.31
CA GLN A 42 3.60 -15.01 -3.64
C GLN A 42 3.80 -13.49 -3.75
N ALA A 43 2.97 -12.69 -3.09
CA ALA A 43 3.10 -11.24 -3.02
C ALA A 43 4.40 -10.84 -2.29
N ILE A 44 4.69 -11.46 -1.15
CA ILE A 44 5.95 -11.27 -0.40
C ILE A 44 7.16 -11.72 -1.23
N ASP A 45 7.08 -12.86 -1.90
CA ASP A 45 8.19 -13.34 -2.72
C ASP A 45 8.41 -12.48 -3.96
N THR A 46 7.35 -11.88 -4.51
CA THR A 46 7.44 -10.89 -5.59
C THR A 46 8.14 -9.62 -5.11
N LEU A 47 7.79 -9.10 -3.94
CA LEU A 47 8.52 -7.99 -3.31
C LEU A 47 10.00 -8.35 -3.14
N ARG A 48 10.31 -9.53 -2.59
CA ARG A 48 11.69 -10.02 -2.40
C ARG A 48 12.51 -10.05 -3.69
N ARG A 49 11.89 -10.31 -4.84
CA ARG A 49 12.56 -10.27 -6.16
C ARG A 49 12.67 -8.87 -6.75
N SER A 50 11.83 -7.93 -6.32
CA SER A 50 11.82 -6.56 -6.84
C SER A 50 12.97 -5.72 -6.33
N LYS A 51 13.56 -4.89 -7.21
CA LYS A 51 14.54 -3.86 -6.83
C LYS A 51 13.90 -2.48 -6.63
N GLY A 52 12.66 -2.29 -7.06
CA GLY A 52 12.02 -0.97 -7.16
C GLY A 52 10.75 -0.79 -6.34
N LEU A 53 10.27 -1.84 -5.65
CA LEU A 53 9.08 -1.76 -4.82
C LEU A 53 9.48 -1.52 -3.36
N ASP A 54 8.87 -0.52 -2.73
CA ASP A 54 9.14 -0.21 -1.32
C ASP A 54 8.33 -1.10 -0.37
N VAL A 55 7.08 -1.38 -0.70
CA VAL A 55 6.14 -2.04 0.21
C VAL A 55 5.06 -2.82 -0.57
N VAL A 56 4.56 -3.89 0.03
CA VAL A 56 3.30 -4.54 -0.32
C VAL A 56 2.33 -4.39 0.85
N ILE A 57 1.14 -3.86 0.56
CA ILE A 57 0.05 -3.74 1.54
C ILE A 57 -1.01 -4.79 1.18
N MET A 58 -1.38 -5.62 2.15
CA MET A 58 -2.39 -6.67 2.03
C MET A 58 -3.53 -6.38 3.00
N VAL A 59 -4.75 -6.32 2.50
CA VAL A 59 -5.96 -6.06 3.29
C VAL A 59 -6.75 -7.37 3.37
N ALA A 60 -6.93 -7.87 4.59
CA ALA A 60 -7.75 -9.05 4.85
C ALA A 60 -9.25 -8.69 4.79
N GLY A 61 -10.10 -9.70 4.62
CA GLY A 61 -11.56 -9.51 4.49
C GLY A 61 -12.23 -8.89 5.72
N ASP A 62 -11.60 -8.98 6.89
CA ASP A 62 -12.02 -8.33 8.14
C ASP A 62 -11.56 -6.87 8.26
N GLY A 63 -10.83 -6.36 7.26
CA GLY A 63 -10.24 -5.03 7.25
C GLY A 63 -8.88 -4.93 7.93
N THR A 64 -8.31 -6.03 8.45
CA THR A 64 -6.94 -6.05 8.98
C THR A 64 -5.95 -5.77 7.86
N VAL A 65 -5.01 -4.86 8.09
CA VAL A 65 -4.00 -4.46 7.09
C VAL A 65 -2.62 -4.93 7.51
N HIS A 66 -1.97 -5.70 6.65
CA HIS A 66 -0.58 -6.11 6.78
C HIS A 66 0.29 -5.36 5.78
N ALA A 67 1.46 -4.91 6.21
CA ALA A 67 2.46 -4.32 5.33
C ALA A 67 3.75 -5.16 5.40
N ALA A 68 4.33 -5.46 4.25
CA ALA A 68 5.64 -6.07 4.12
C ALA A 68 6.55 -5.15 3.28
N TRP A 69 7.75 -4.90 3.76
CA TRP A 69 8.77 -4.08 3.09
C TRP A 69 10.15 -4.73 3.26
N HIS A 70 11.14 -4.23 2.54
CA HIS A 70 12.52 -4.68 2.70
C HIS A 70 13.13 -4.21 4.02
N GLY A 71 14.00 -5.02 4.61
CA GLY A 71 14.87 -4.61 5.72
C GLY A 71 16.33 -4.51 5.27
N GLY A 72 17.20 -4.03 6.17
CA GLY A 72 18.64 -3.95 5.94
C GLY A 72 18.99 -3.03 4.76
N GLU A 73 20.00 -3.40 3.97
CA GLU A 73 20.50 -2.59 2.84
C GLU A 73 19.48 -2.35 1.72
N ARG A 74 18.38 -3.12 1.69
CA ARG A 74 17.33 -3.00 0.68
C ARG A 74 16.17 -2.11 1.13
N ASP A 75 16.16 -1.69 2.39
CA ASP A 75 15.16 -0.73 2.88
C ASP A 75 15.50 0.68 2.37
N SER A 76 14.63 1.25 1.55
CA SER A 76 14.78 2.63 1.07
C SER A 76 14.44 3.67 2.13
N GLY A 77 13.80 3.27 3.23
CA GLY A 77 13.26 4.16 4.27
C GLY A 77 12.02 4.96 3.85
N ARG A 78 11.61 4.92 2.57
CA ARG A 78 10.48 5.73 2.07
C ARG A 78 9.17 5.35 2.73
N PHE A 79 8.85 4.05 2.75
CA PHE A 79 7.60 3.58 3.34
C PHE A 79 7.53 3.85 4.85
N THR A 80 8.59 3.54 5.58
CA THR A 80 8.64 3.74 7.04
C THR A 80 8.59 5.23 7.40
N GLY A 81 9.23 6.10 6.61
CA GLY A 81 9.11 7.55 6.73
C GLY A 81 7.67 8.03 6.52
N TRP A 82 7.03 7.65 5.41
CA TRP A 82 5.62 8.00 5.15
C TRP A 82 4.67 7.50 6.24
N TYR A 83 4.92 6.29 6.75
CA TYR A 83 4.11 5.69 7.80
C TYR A 83 4.25 6.44 9.14
N ALA A 84 5.47 6.86 9.49
CA ALA A 84 5.73 7.68 10.67
C ALA A 84 5.05 9.06 10.56
N ASP A 85 5.18 9.72 9.41
CA ASP A 85 4.55 11.02 9.15
C ASP A 85 3.03 10.94 9.23
N TRP A 86 2.44 9.90 8.64
CA TRP A 86 1.00 9.66 8.70
C TRP A 86 0.52 9.42 10.14
N LYS A 87 1.26 8.63 10.93
CA LYS A 87 0.95 8.40 12.35
C LYS A 87 1.01 9.69 13.17
N SER A 88 2.03 10.51 12.95
CA SER A 88 2.20 11.80 13.62
C SER A 88 0.98 12.71 13.39
N LYS A 89 0.56 12.88 12.13
CA LYS A 89 -0.59 13.71 11.76
C LYS A 89 -1.91 13.20 12.36
N ARG A 90 -2.11 11.87 12.37
CA ARG A 90 -3.28 11.23 13.01
C ARG A 90 -3.29 11.38 14.54
N GLY A 91 -2.12 11.38 15.17
CA GLY A 91 -1.97 11.62 16.60
C GLY A 91 -2.34 13.06 16.97
N GLN A 92 -1.92 14.04 16.15
CA GLN A 92 -2.27 15.45 16.32
C GLN A 92 -3.77 15.72 16.13
N ASP A 93 -4.40 15.13 15.11
CA ASP A 93 -5.85 15.21 14.88
C ASP A 93 -6.71 14.63 16.02
N ARG A 94 -6.16 13.70 16.80
CA ARG A 94 -6.81 13.12 17.99
C ARG A 94 -6.63 13.97 19.25
N MET A 95 -5.64 14.85 19.29
CA MET A 95 -5.36 15.73 20.44
C MET A 95 -6.06 17.09 20.32
N LEU A 96 -6.51 17.45 19.12
CA LEU A 96 -7.26 18.67 18.78
C LEU A 96 -8.79 18.46 18.75
N LYS A 97 -9.27 17.28 19.14
CA LYS A 97 -10.69 16.95 19.33
C LYS A 97 -10.93 16.57 20.78
#